data_AF-A0A026W1C4-F1
#
_entry.id   AF-A0A026W1C4-F1
#
_cell.length_a   1.000
_cell.length_b   1.000
_cell.length_c   1.000
_cell.angle_alpha   90.00
_cell.angle_beta   90.00
_cell.angle_gamma   90.00
#
_symmetry.space_group_name_H-M   'P 1'
#
loop_
_entity.id
_entity.type
_entity.pdbx_description
1 polymer ?
#
loop_
_entity_poly.entity_id
_entity_poly.type
_entity_poly.pdbx_seq_one_letter_code
_entity_poly.pdbx_strand_id
1 'polypeptide(L)'
;MHAGCHVKLPKEIMMKKAVVNVQSNDVACFAWSVVAALYPAERHVERQSSYPHYTTVLNLQGIKFSMTLKQVNKFEELNNVSINIYYMNECGKQKNEKEGSLSIVPLRLTDDKKARHINLLYVPQDNGLGHFTWIKNLSRLVGVQLSSDKRKKYICDRCLHYFSSSGRLKAHSVDCTKLNDYYVRCSYDNSLSAYRYRRGTDCIS
;
A
#
# COMPACT_ATOMS: atom_id res chain seq x y z
N MET A 1 -5.33 18.88 -21.36
CA MET A 1 -4.19 18.99 -20.44
C MET A 1 -4.20 17.76 -19.54
N HIS A 2 -3.24 16.85 -19.70
CA HIS A 2 -3.11 15.71 -18.80
C HIS A 2 -2.31 16.16 -17.59
N ALA A 3 -2.96 16.23 -16.43
CA ALA A 3 -2.31 16.56 -15.18
C ALA A 3 -1.32 15.42 -14.85
N GLY A 4 -0.04 15.75 -14.78
CA GLY A 4 0.99 14.81 -14.34
C GLY A 4 0.72 14.30 -12.92
N CYS A 5 1.40 13.23 -12.54
CA CYS A 5 1.36 12.64 -11.20
C CYS A 5 2.09 13.48 -10.13
N HIS A 6 1.81 14.79 -10.06
CA HIS A 6 2.29 15.70 -9.02
C HIS A 6 1.28 15.78 -7.87
N VAL A 7 1.12 14.67 -7.15
CA VAL A 7 0.11 14.54 -6.09
C VAL A 7 0.73 14.87 -4.74
N LYS A 8 0.18 15.86 -4.05
CA LYS A 8 0.56 16.16 -2.66
C LYS A 8 -0.11 15.14 -1.75
N LEU A 9 0.70 14.30 -1.10
CA LEU A 9 0.22 13.37 -0.09
C LEU A 9 -0.19 14.12 1.20
N PRO A 10 -1.14 13.58 1.99
CA PRO A 10 -1.48 14.12 3.30
C PRO A 10 -0.24 14.24 4.20
N LYS A 11 -0.21 15.30 5.02
CA LYS A 11 0.94 15.66 5.86
C LYS A 11 1.28 14.52 6.83
N GLU A 12 0.27 13.82 7.33
CA GLU A 12 0.35 12.68 8.23
C GLU A 12 1.18 11.54 7.60
N ILE A 13 1.04 11.30 6.29
CA ILE A 13 1.81 10.29 5.56
C ILE A 13 3.24 10.77 5.31
N MET A 14 3.39 12.02 4.89
CA MET A 14 4.71 12.60 4.62
C MET A 14 5.59 12.65 5.87
N MET A 15 5.02 13.01 7.03
CA MET A 15 5.73 13.05 8.31
C MET A 15 6.22 11.67 8.76
N LYS A 16 5.50 10.61 8.38
CA LYS A 16 5.95 9.25 8.65
C LYS A 16 7.19 8.87 7.86
N LYS A 17 7.62 9.59 6.81
CA LYS A 17 8.81 9.26 5.99
C LYS A 17 8.88 7.78 5.57
N ALA A 18 7.72 7.15 5.41
CA ALA A 18 7.54 5.72 5.17
C ALA A 18 7.22 5.39 3.72
N VAL A 19 6.91 6.43 2.94
CA VAL A 19 6.48 6.38 1.55
C VAL A 19 7.45 7.19 0.69
N VAL A 20 7.66 6.76 -0.54
CA VAL A 20 8.36 7.49 -1.59
C VAL A 20 7.33 7.86 -2.66
N ASN A 21 7.19 9.17 -2.88
CA ASN A 21 6.31 9.73 -3.88
C ASN A 21 7.18 10.31 -5.01
N VAL A 22 7.38 9.51 -6.07
CA VAL A 22 8.11 9.99 -7.25
C VAL A 22 7.21 10.94 -8.02
N GLN A 23 7.70 12.16 -8.21
CA GLN A 23 6.99 13.20 -8.93
C GLN A 23 7.33 13.10 -10.41
N SER A 24 6.31 12.92 -11.24
CA SER A 24 6.42 12.93 -12.70
C SER A 24 5.34 13.81 -13.32
N ASN A 25 5.65 14.33 -14.52
CA ASN A 25 4.68 15.03 -15.38
C ASN A 25 3.87 14.06 -16.25
N ASP A 26 4.18 12.76 -16.23
CA ASP A 26 3.41 11.72 -16.92
C ASP A 26 2.27 11.16 -16.04
N VAL A 27 1.53 10.21 -16.61
CA VAL A 27 0.42 9.49 -15.96
C VAL A 27 0.84 8.11 -15.42
N ALA A 28 2.14 7.83 -15.34
CA ALA A 28 2.71 6.52 -15.08
C ALA A 28 3.14 6.31 -13.61
N CYS A 29 2.43 6.90 -12.64
CA CYS A 29 2.76 6.79 -11.20
C CYS A 29 2.91 5.34 -10.71
N PHE A 30 2.13 4.41 -11.23
CA PHE A 30 2.26 2.99 -10.91
C PHE A 30 3.66 2.47 -11.28
N ALA A 31 4.09 2.72 -12.52
CA ALA A 31 5.38 2.25 -13.03
C ALA A 31 6.53 2.91 -12.26
N TRP A 32 6.46 4.22 -12.02
CA TRP A 32 7.45 4.94 -11.21
C TRP A 32 7.54 4.43 -9.77
N SER A 33 6.40 4.09 -9.15
CA SER A 33 6.40 3.53 -7.80
C SER A 33 7.05 2.14 -7.75
N VAL A 34 6.80 1.31 -8.77
CA VAL A 34 7.46 0.01 -8.90
C VAL A 34 8.97 0.19 -9.14
N VAL A 35 9.38 1.10 -10.02
CA VAL A 35 10.79 1.41 -10.25
C VAL A 35 11.47 1.88 -8.95
N ALA A 36 10.84 2.77 -8.19
CA ALA A 36 11.40 3.25 -6.93
C ALA A 36 11.63 2.11 -5.92
N ALA A 37 10.74 1.11 -5.91
CA ALA A 37 10.90 -0.07 -5.07
C ALA A 37 12.03 -1.01 -5.53
N LEU A 38 12.22 -1.14 -6.84
CA LEU A 38 13.21 -2.03 -7.44
C LEU A 38 14.61 -1.43 -7.53
N TYR A 39 14.69 -0.11 -7.69
CA TYR A 39 15.93 0.67 -7.84
C TYR A 39 15.90 1.85 -6.86
N PRO A 40 15.95 1.59 -5.54
CA PRO A 40 15.80 2.64 -4.54
C PRO A 40 16.95 3.64 -4.61
N ALA A 41 16.60 4.92 -4.77
CA ALA A 41 17.55 6.02 -4.70
C ALA A 41 17.90 6.38 -3.26
N GLU A 42 19.14 6.80 -3.01
CA GLU A 42 19.58 7.26 -1.68
C GLU A 42 19.20 8.72 -1.40
N ARG A 43 19.25 9.56 -2.45
CA ARG A 43 19.02 11.01 -2.37
C ARG A 43 17.99 11.43 -3.40
N HIS A 44 17.29 12.53 -3.12
CA HIS A 44 16.29 13.10 -4.03
C HIS A 44 15.29 12.06 -4.53
N VAL A 45 14.80 11.23 -3.61
CA VAL A 45 13.93 10.09 -3.90
C VAL A 45 12.61 10.49 -4.55
N GLU A 46 12.24 11.76 -4.46
CA GLU A 46 11.08 12.36 -5.10
C GLU A 46 11.27 12.63 -6.61
N ARG A 47 12.51 12.70 -7.11
CA ARG A 47 12.79 13.09 -8.50
C ARG A 47 12.81 11.89 -9.43
N GLN A 48 12.12 11.97 -10.57
CA GLN A 48 12.18 10.93 -11.60
C GLN A 48 13.62 10.67 -12.08
N SER A 49 14.46 11.70 -12.15
CA SER A 49 15.85 11.62 -12.63
C SER A 49 16.76 10.78 -11.73
N SER A 50 16.30 10.46 -10.51
CA SER A 50 17.02 9.58 -9.58
C SER A 50 16.87 8.10 -9.93
N TYR A 51 16.07 7.77 -10.94
CA TYR A 51 15.70 6.40 -11.29
C TYR A 51 15.92 6.12 -12.78
N PRO A 52 16.17 4.85 -13.17
CA PRO A 52 16.08 4.47 -14.57
C PRO A 52 14.66 4.69 -15.09
N HIS A 53 14.54 5.06 -16.37
CA HIS A 53 13.23 5.26 -16.97
C HIS A 53 12.42 3.95 -16.96
N TYR A 54 11.15 4.00 -16.56
CA TYR A 54 10.38 2.78 -16.32
C TYR A 54 10.26 1.88 -17.55
N THR A 55 10.26 2.43 -18.76
CA THR A 55 10.19 1.66 -20.02
C THR A 55 11.44 0.83 -20.30
N THR A 56 12.58 1.15 -19.70
CA THR A 56 13.83 0.41 -19.94
C THR A 56 13.99 -0.77 -18.99
N VAL A 57 13.30 -0.75 -17.86
CA VAL A 57 13.47 -1.75 -16.77
C VAL A 57 12.21 -2.55 -16.48
N LEU A 58 11.03 -2.14 -16.98
CA LEU A 58 9.76 -2.85 -16.80
C LEU A 58 9.21 -3.33 -18.14
N ASN A 59 8.67 -4.55 -18.14
CA ASN A 59 7.84 -5.05 -19.21
C ASN A 59 6.40 -4.56 -19.03
N LEU A 60 5.97 -3.65 -19.91
CA LEU A 60 4.64 -3.04 -19.91
C LEU A 60 3.75 -3.53 -21.07
N GLN A 61 4.09 -4.67 -21.68
CA GLN A 61 3.38 -5.16 -22.87
C GLN A 61 1.90 -5.42 -22.58
N GLY A 62 1.03 -4.65 -23.24
CA GLY A 62 -0.42 -4.74 -23.07
C GLY A 62 -0.91 -4.33 -21.68
N ILE A 63 -0.18 -3.45 -20.98
CA ILE A 63 -0.61 -2.74 -19.78
C ILE A 63 -1.07 -1.33 -20.19
N LYS A 64 -2.23 -0.90 -19.66
CA LYS A 64 -2.72 0.47 -19.80
C LYS A 64 -2.46 1.22 -18.49
N PHE A 65 -2.11 2.50 -18.56
CA PHE A 65 -1.79 3.30 -17.38
C PHE A 65 -2.99 3.67 -16.50
N SER A 66 -4.21 3.48 -17.00
CA SER A 66 -5.43 3.36 -16.18
C SER A 66 -5.43 2.01 -15.45
N MET A 67 -4.47 1.81 -14.56
CA MET A 67 -4.17 0.50 -13.97
C MET A 67 -5.38 -0.05 -13.20
N THR A 68 -5.96 -1.15 -13.69
CA THR A 68 -7.00 -1.90 -12.97
C THR A 68 -6.38 -3.02 -12.14
N LEU A 69 -7.06 -3.49 -11.09
CA LEU A 69 -6.56 -4.62 -10.27
C LEU A 69 -6.23 -5.87 -11.10
N LYS A 70 -7.01 -6.15 -12.18
CA LYS A 70 -6.74 -7.26 -13.12
C LYS A 70 -5.41 -7.10 -13.86
N GLN A 71 -5.03 -5.88 -14.20
CA GLN A 71 -3.76 -5.61 -14.88
C GLN A 71 -2.55 -5.77 -13.96
N VAL A 72 -2.75 -5.67 -12.64
CA VAL A 72 -1.67 -5.88 -11.67
C VAL A 72 -1.21 -7.33 -11.66
N ASN A 73 -2.12 -8.32 -11.73
CA ASN A 73 -1.76 -9.74 -11.85
C ASN A 73 -0.88 -9.98 -13.09
N LYS A 74 -1.32 -9.47 -14.25
CA LYS A 74 -0.55 -9.56 -15.49
C LYS A 74 0.83 -8.89 -15.37
N PHE A 75 0.90 -7.74 -14.70
CA PHE A 75 2.16 -7.03 -14.48
C PHE A 75 3.13 -7.83 -13.59
N GLU A 76 2.63 -8.46 -12.52
CA GLU A 76 3.39 -9.33 -11.60
C GLU A 76 4.01 -10.53 -12.30
N GLU A 77 3.28 -11.14 -13.24
CA GLU A 77 3.76 -12.23 -14.09
C GLU A 77 4.87 -11.74 -15.04
N LEU A 78 4.59 -10.68 -15.81
CA LEU A 78 5.52 -10.14 -16.82
C LEU A 78 6.87 -9.68 -16.25
N ASN A 79 6.88 -9.18 -15.01
CA ASN A 79 8.07 -8.60 -14.37
C ASN A 79 8.68 -9.48 -13.29
N ASN A 80 8.09 -10.66 -13.04
CA ASN A 80 8.46 -11.57 -11.95
C ASN A 80 8.57 -10.86 -10.58
N VAL A 81 7.52 -10.11 -10.24
CA VAL A 81 7.37 -9.39 -8.96
C VAL A 81 6.04 -9.77 -8.31
N SER A 82 5.87 -9.40 -7.04
CA SER A 82 4.58 -9.52 -6.33
C SER A 82 4.27 -8.19 -5.64
N ILE A 83 3.00 -7.79 -5.63
CA ILE A 83 2.58 -6.45 -5.26
C ILE A 83 1.39 -6.53 -4.29
N ASN A 84 1.55 -5.94 -3.10
CA ASN A 84 0.41 -5.56 -2.28
C ASN A 84 0.07 -4.09 -2.53
N ILE A 85 -1.21 -3.79 -2.54
CA ILE A 85 -1.73 -2.42 -2.64
C ILE A 85 -2.52 -2.16 -1.37
N TYR A 86 -2.19 -1.08 -0.68
CA TYR A 86 -2.92 -0.55 0.46
C TYR A 86 -3.65 0.70 0.02
N TYR A 87 -4.78 1.00 0.66
CA TYR A 87 -5.49 2.24 0.46
C TYR A 87 -5.58 3.04 1.76
N MET A 88 -5.72 4.34 1.58
CA MET A 88 -6.00 5.28 2.64
C MET A 88 -7.51 5.39 2.83
N ASN A 89 -7.98 5.04 4.02
CA ASN A 89 -9.38 5.20 4.41
C ASN A 89 -9.50 6.38 5.38
N GLU A 90 -10.33 7.35 5.00
CA GLU A 90 -10.77 8.42 5.89
C GLU A 90 -11.96 7.90 6.69
N CYS A 91 -11.72 7.50 7.95
CA CYS A 91 -12.81 7.12 8.83
C CYS A 91 -13.58 8.38 9.25
N GLY A 92 -14.86 8.46 8.87
CA GLY A 92 -15.80 9.41 9.46
C GLY A 92 -15.97 9.15 10.96
N LYS A 93 -16.21 10.24 11.71
CA LYS A 93 -16.40 10.33 13.18
C LYS A 93 -16.83 9.01 13.85
N GLN A 94 -15.94 8.38 14.59
CA GLN A 94 -16.32 7.46 15.66
C GLN A 94 -16.16 8.15 17.02
N LYS A 95 -17.12 7.93 17.92
CA LYS A 95 -17.06 8.44 19.29
C LYS A 95 -15.74 7.97 19.93
N ASN A 96 -14.88 8.92 20.30
CA ASN A 96 -13.55 8.78 20.91
C ASN A 96 -12.33 8.83 19.98
N GLU A 97 -12.49 9.00 18.66
CA GLU A 97 -11.36 9.34 17.78
C GLU A 97 -11.37 10.83 17.41
N LYS A 98 -10.17 11.43 17.35
CA LYS A 98 -10.02 12.78 16.83
C LYS A 98 -10.47 12.77 15.37
N GLU A 99 -11.32 13.73 15.00
CA GLU A 99 -11.79 13.99 13.64
C GLU A 99 -10.60 13.94 12.65
N GLY A 100 -10.69 13.10 11.61
CA GLY A 100 -9.64 12.97 10.58
C GLY A 100 -8.57 11.90 10.81
N SER A 101 -8.84 10.82 11.57
CA SER A 101 -7.89 9.71 11.72
C SER A 101 -7.71 8.93 10.41
N LEU A 102 -6.55 9.12 9.78
CA LEU A 102 -6.16 8.43 8.55
C LEU A 102 -5.76 6.99 8.88
N SER A 103 -6.47 6.02 8.32
CA SER A 103 -6.16 4.59 8.47
C SER A 103 -5.69 3.98 7.14
N ILE A 104 -4.67 3.11 7.21
CA ILE A 104 -4.16 2.36 6.08
C ILE A 104 -4.64 0.92 6.17
N VAL A 105 -5.19 0.42 5.08
CA VAL A 105 -5.84 -0.88 5.01
C VAL A 105 -5.50 -1.58 3.69
N PRO A 106 -5.41 -2.92 3.65
CA PRO A 106 -5.14 -3.65 2.41
C PRO A 106 -6.27 -3.42 1.40
N LEU A 107 -5.92 -3.08 0.16
CA LEU A 107 -6.84 -3.00 -0.99
C LEU A 107 -6.74 -4.26 -1.87
N ARG A 108 -5.51 -4.72 -2.09
CA ARG A 108 -5.20 -5.95 -2.84
C ARG A 108 -3.96 -6.56 -2.20
N LEU A 109 -4.03 -7.86 -1.95
CA LEU A 109 -2.87 -8.64 -1.53
C LEU A 109 -2.52 -9.61 -2.65
N THR A 110 -1.23 -9.86 -2.81
CA THR A 110 -0.76 -10.92 -3.71
C THR A 110 -0.94 -12.29 -3.05
N ASP A 111 -1.39 -13.26 -3.83
CA ASP A 111 -1.52 -14.65 -3.39
C ASP A 111 -0.17 -15.36 -3.37
N ASP A 112 0.69 -15.03 -4.33
CA ASP A 112 2.02 -15.61 -4.50
C ASP A 112 3.11 -14.56 -4.19
N LYS A 113 3.59 -14.56 -2.94
CA LYS A 113 4.63 -13.63 -2.52
C LYS A 113 6.00 -14.08 -3.05
N LYS A 114 6.45 -13.40 -4.09
CA LYS A 114 7.76 -13.60 -4.72
C LYS A 114 8.89 -12.93 -3.94
N ALA A 115 10.13 -13.32 -4.23
CA ALA A 115 11.33 -12.73 -3.62
C ALA A 115 11.41 -11.19 -3.81
N ARG A 116 10.99 -10.70 -4.98
CA ARG A 116 10.82 -9.27 -5.27
C ARG A 116 9.38 -8.87 -4.94
N HIS A 117 9.16 -8.44 -3.69
CA HIS A 117 7.86 -8.04 -3.19
C HIS A 117 7.78 -6.53 -2.95
N ILE A 118 6.68 -5.91 -3.40
CA ILE A 118 6.48 -4.47 -3.40
C ILE A 118 5.18 -4.14 -2.67
N ASN A 119 5.24 -3.18 -1.76
CA ASN A 119 4.07 -2.61 -1.10
C ASN A 119 3.80 -1.23 -1.68
N LEU A 120 2.62 -1.03 -2.27
CA LEU A 120 2.19 0.25 -2.85
C LEU A 120 1.07 0.85 -2.01
N LEU A 121 1.03 2.18 -1.92
CA LEU A 121 -0.08 2.93 -1.37
C LEU A 121 -0.83 3.60 -2.52
N TYR A 122 -2.12 3.29 -2.62
CA TYR A 122 -3.09 3.94 -3.49
C TYR A 122 -3.73 5.13 -2.77
N VAL A 123 -3.67 6.29 -3.43
CA VAL A 123 -4.24 7.54 -2.94
C VAL A 123 -5.26 8.03 -3.97
N PRO A 124 -6.56 8.01 -3.64
CA PRO A 124 -7.58 8.50 -4.55
C PRO A 124 -7.41 10.01 -4.79
N GLN A 125 -7.78 10.48 -5.97
CA GLN A 125 -7.77 11.90 -6.34
C GLN A 125 -9.16 12.37 -6.76
N ASP A 126 -9.40 13.68 -6.65
CA ASP A 126 -10.69 14.32 -6.94
C ASP A 126 -11.12 14.18 -8.41
N ASN A 127 -10.16 13.97 -9.32
CA ASN A 127 -10.42 13.78 -10.75
C ASN A 127 -10.90 12.36 -11.11
N GLY A 128 -11.17 11.52 -10.11
CA GLY A 128 -11.59 10.12 -10.29
C GLY A 128 -10.45 9.16 -10.68
N LEU A 129 -9.22 9.66 -10.84
CA LEU A 129 -8.02 8.84 -10.96
C LEU A 129 -7.43 8.59 -9.57
N GLY A 130 -6.48 7.66 -9.51
CA GLY A 130 -5.73 7.41 -8.28
C GLY A 130 -4.24 7.41 -8.52
N HIS A 131 -3.51 7.77 -7.48
CA HIS A 131 -2.06 7.89 -7.48
C HIS A 131 -1.44 6.74 -6.70
N PHE A 132 -0.39 6.15 -7.26
CA PHE A 132 0.39 5.13 -6.58
C PHE A 132 1.67 5.72 -6.02
N THR A 133 2.04 5.24 -4.84
CA THR A 133 3.32 5.57 -4.19
C THR A 133 3.93 4.32 -3.59
N TRP A 134 5.26 4.30 -3.45
CA TRP A 134 5.95 3.14 -2.89
C TRP A 134 6.02 3.22 -1.35
N ILE A 135 5.56 2.18 -0.66
CA ILE A 135 5.72 2.03 0.78
C ILE A 135 7.07 1.36 1.07
N LYS A 136 8.10 2.17 1.33
CA LYS A 136 9.43 1.68 1.70
C LYS A 136 9.51 1.14 3.13
N ASN A 137 8.60 1.53 4.01
CA ASN A 137 8.57 1.03 5.38
C ASN A 137 7.13 0.91 5.91
N LEU A 138 6.52 -0.25 5.71
CA LEU A 138 5.14 -0.52 6.14
C LEU A 138 4.99 -0.36 7.66
N SER A 139 5.95 -0.85 8.45
CA SER A 139 5.86 -0.79 9.91
C SER A 139 5.81 0.65 10.44
N ARG A 140 6.55 1.55 9.81
CA ARG A 140 6.52 2.99 10.13
C ARG A 140 5.23 3.66 9.63
N LEU A 141 4.70 3.19 8.50
CA LEU A 141 3.44 3.71 7.94
C LEU A 141 2.25 3.40 8.85
N VAL A 142 2.11 2.16 9.32
CA VAL A 142 0.93 1.70 10.08
C VAL A 142 1.16 1.55 11.59
N GLY A 143 2.37 1.81 12.08
CA GLY A 143 2.69 1.57 13.49
C GLY A 143 1.83 2.34 14.48
N VAL A 144 1.45 3.59 14.15
CA VAL A 144 0.64 4.48 15.01
C VAL A 144 -0.83 4.09 15.02
N GLN A 145 -1.39 3.61 13.90
CA GLN A 145 -2.79 3.14 13.86
C GLN A 145 -2.98 1.82 14.62
N LEU A 146 -1.90 1.05 14.85
CA LEU A 146 -1.96 -0.24 15.53
C LEU A 146 -1.73 -0.14 17.04
N SER A 147 -0.92 0.82 17.50
CA SER A 147 -0.62 0.99 18.92
C SER A 147 0.14 2.30 19.16
N SER A 148 -0.13 2.95 20.30
CA SER A 148 0.58 4.14 20.78
C SER A 148 2.00 3.86 21.28
N ASP A 149 2.37 2.60 21.44
CA ASP A 149 3.67 2.17 21.93
C ASP A 149 4.82 2.54 20.98
N LYS A 150 5.91 3.06 21.54
CA LYS A 150 7.11 3.46 20.79
C LYS A 150 8.08 2.31 20.53
N ARG A 151 7.87 1.13 21.15
CA ARG A 151 8.70 -0.06 20.93
C ARG A 151 8.64 -0.50 19.47
N LYS A 152 9.72 -1.12 19.00
CA LYS A 152 9.82 -1.66 17.63
C LYS A 152 8.75 -2.71 17.42
N LYS A 153 8.00 -2.56 16.32
CA LYS A 153 6.92 -3.47 15.91
C LYS A 153 7.32 -4.18 14.63
N TYR A 154 7.06 -5.48 14.59
CA TYR A 154 7.22 -6.30 13.39
C TYR A 154 5.82 -6.57 12.84
N ILE A 155 5.50 -6.04 11.68
CA ILE A 155 4.14 -6.07 11.14
C ILE A 155 4.04 -7.06 10.00
N CYS A 156 3.01 -7.91 10.05
CA CYS A 156 2.64 -8.77 8.93
C CYS A 156 2.01 -7.90 7.83
N ASP A 157 2.53 -8.00 6.62
CA ASP A 157 2.04 -7.21 5.49
C ASP A 157 0.67 -7.67 4.97
N ARG A 158 0.28 -8.92 5.23
CA ARG A 158 -1.06 -9.42 4.87
C ARG A 158 -2.15 -8.94 5.83
N CYS A 159 -2.06 -9.31 7.11
CA CYS A 159 -3.13 -9.04 8.08
C CYS A 159 -2.96 -7.75 8.90
N LEU A 160 -1.82 -7.05 8.72
CA LEU A 160 -1.43 -5.87 9.52
C LEU A 160 -1.33 -6.11 11.04
N HIS A 161 -1.30 -7.36 11.50
CA HIS A 161 -1.02 -7.68 12.90
C HIS A 161 0.45 -7.37 13.24
N TYR A 162 0.70 -6.88 14.45
CA TYR A 162 2.05 -6.55 14.91
C TYR A 162 2.55 -7.55 15.97
N PHE A 163 3.85 -7.77 15.94
CA PHE A 163 4.56 -8.65 16.86
C PHE A 163 5.71 -7.90 17.52
N SER A 164 6.09 -8.34 18.72
CA SER A 164 7.23 -7.79 19.47
C SER A 164 8.59 -8.26 18.93
N SER A 165 8.64 -9.33 18.12
CA SER A 165 9.88 -9.86 17.55
C SER A 165 9.70 -10.37 16.12
N SER A 166 10.80 -10.38 15.35
CA SER A 166 10.84 -10.93 14.00
C SER A 166 10.56 -12.44 13.96
N GLY A 167 10.98 -13.19 15.00
CA GLY A 167 10.74 -14.62 15.09
C GLY A 167 9.25 -14.96 15.16
N ARG A 168 8.49 -14.20 15.97
CA ARG A 168 7.03 -14.34 16.06
C ARG A 168 6.32 -13.99 14.75
N LEU A 169 6.77 -12.93 14.07
CA LEU A 169 6.26 -12.59 12.75
C LEU A 169 6.52 -13.73 11.75
N LYS A 170 7.74 -14.28 11.70
CA LYS A 170 8.07 -15.39 10.79
C LYS A 170 7.20 -16.61 11.04
N ALA A 171 7.00 -17.00 12.30
CA ALA A 171 6.11 -18.10 12.66
C ALA A 171 4.67 -17.83 12.17
N HIS A 172 4.15 -16.63 12.41
CA HIS A 172 2.83 -16.23 11.94
C HIS A 172 2.69 -16.21 10.41
N SER A 173 3.72 -15.75 9.68
CA SER A 173 3.67 -15.62 8.22
C SER A 173 3.47 -16.96 7.51
N VAL A 174 3.92 -18.08 8.09
CA VAL A 174 3.74 -19.43 7.51
C VAL A 174 2.26 -19.83 7.42
N ASP A 175 1.45 -19.40 8.39
CA ASP A 175 0.02 -19.76 8.43
C ASP A 175 -0.85 -18.63 7.87
N CYS A 176 -0.41 -17.37 7.98
CA CYS A 176 -1.11 -16.22 7.41
C CYS A 176 -1.15 -16.22 5.87
N THR A 177 -0.21 -16.92 5.21
CA THR A 177 -0.27 -17.14 3.75
C THR A 177 -1.40 -18.08 3.34
N LYS A 178 -1.79 -19.02 4.22
CA LYS A 178 -2.83 -20.02 3.94
C LYS A 178 -4.25 -19.46 4.14
N LEU A 179 -4.41 -18.51 5.06
CA LEU A 179 -5.68 -17.89 5.42
C LEU A 179 -6.05 -16.73 4.49
N ASN A 180 -6.10 -16.95 3.17
CA ASN A 180 -6.34 -15.92 2.14
C ASN A 180 -7.66 -15.09 2.28
N ASP A 181 -8.43 -15.28 3.36
CA ASP A 181 -9.73 -14.66 3.64
C ASP A 181 -9.64 -13.29 4.34
N TYR A 182 -8.84 -12.35 3.80
CA TYR A 182 -9.06 -10.93 4.14
C TYR A 182 -10.06 -10.32 3.16
N TYR A 183 -11.34 -10.50 3.43
CA TYR A 183 -12.43 -9.84 2.71
C TYR A 183 -12.69 -8.45 3.33
N VAL A 184 -12.29 -7.37 2.63
CA VAL A 184 -12.73 -6.01 2.97
C VAL A 184 -14.16 -5.84 2.45
N ARG A 185 -15.16 -6.11 3.30
CA ARG A 185 -16.57 -5.83 2.98
C ARG A 185 -16.81 -4.32 3.07
N CYS A 186 -16.78 -3.65 1.93
CA CYS A 186 -17.31 -2.29 1.83
C CYS A 186 -18.85 -2.41 1.82
N SER A 187 -19.49 -2.21 2.98
CA SER A 187 -20.94 -1.99 3.02
C SER A 187 -21.18 -0.48 2.99
N TYR A 188 -21.53 0.04 1.83
CA TYR A 188 -22.21 1.33 1.73
C TYR A 188 -23.63 1.10 2.27
N ASP A 189 -23.90 1.55 3.48
CA ASP A 189 -25.25 1.62 4.04
C ASP A 189 -25.48 3.05 4.52
N ASN A 190 -26.51 3.68 3.97
CA ASN A 190 -26.89 5.07 4.20
C ASN A 190 -27.43 5.33 5.61
N SER A 191 -27.34 4.38 6.54
CA SER A 191 -27.98 4.50 7.86
C SER A 191 -27.10 4.25 9.10
N LEU A 192 -25.94 3.59 9.04
CA LEU A 192 -25.07 3.46 10.23
C LEU A 192 -23.59 3.25 9.84
N SER A 193 -22.78 4.29 10.04
CA SER A 193 -21.32 4.26 9.88
C SER A 193 -20.66 3.46 11.00
N ALA A 194 -20.54 2.14 10.83
CA ALA A 194 -19.76 1.27 11.71
C ALA A 194 -18.85 0.36 10.88
N TYR A 195 -17.58 0.74 10.76
CA TYR A 195 -16.54 -0.18 10.33
C TYR A 195 -16.33 -1.21 11.46
N ARG A 196 -16.78 -2.45 11.25
CA ARG A 196 -16.40 -3.59 12.09
C ARG A 196 -15.34 -4.40 11.35
N TYR A 197 -14.12 -4.41 11.88
CA TYR A 197 -13.14 -5.44 11.56
C TYR A 197 -13.73 -6.79 11.95
N ARG A 198 -14.23 -7.57 10.98
CA ARG A 198 -14.56 -8.97 11.25
C ARG A 198 -13.32 -9.78 10.88
N ARG A 199 -12.64 -10.31 11.89
CA ARG A 199 -11.83 -11.51 11.70
C ARG A 199 -12.78 -12.58 11.16
N GLY A 200 -12.37 -13.31 10.11
CA GLY A 200 -13.03 -14.59 9.83
C GLY A 200 -13.03 -15.42 11.11
N THR A 201 -14.08 -16.21 11.32
CA THR A 201 -14.26 -17.02 12.54
C THR A 201 -13.08 -17.93 12.86
N ASP A 202 -12.18 -18.11 11.89
CA ASP A 202 -11.09 -19.09 11.91
C ASP A 202 -9.71 -18.43 12.18
N CYS A 203 -9.67 -17.13 12.48
CA CYS A 203 -8.43 -16.46 12.89
C CYS A 203 -8.13 -16.73 14.38
N ILE A 204 -7.29 -17.73 14.63
CA ILE A 204 -6.81 -18.08 15.97
C ILE A 204 -6.09 -16.86 16.61
N SER A 205 -6.41 -16.60 17.88
CA SER A 205 -6.06 -15.38 18.65
C SER A 205 -4.59 -15.26 19.03
#